data_AF-A0A7L0P8N3-F1
#
_entry.id   AF-A0A7L0P8N3-F1
#
_cell.length_a   1.000
_cell.length_b   1.000
_cell.length_c   1.000
_cell.angle_alpha   90.00
_cell.angle_beta   90.00
_cell.angle_gamma   90.00
#
_symmetry.space_group_name_H-M   'P 1'
#
loop_
_entity.id
_entity.type
_entity.pdbx_description
1 polymer ?
#
loop_
_entity_poly.entity_id
_entity_poly.type
_entity_poly.pdbx_seq_one_letter_code
_entity_poly.pdbx_strand_id
1 'polypeptide(L)'
;QETFEEVFTAPGLRELPWFVLAGNHDHAGNVTAQLAYSHHSPRWHFPHYYYSLRLSLPGTNASARLLVLDTVLLCGGTDDFGAGGAPGGPRDAGAAAAQLAWLRGRLAAARHDRYVLVAGHYPVWSVAEHGPTACLVQLLRPLLRRYRVTAYLCGHDHNLQFLEEGGVGYVVSGAGNFMEASQQHAGAVPPGSLRFFFGAPASPGGFAHLRLDAHAATVTFLEATGRVLYRVALPPR
;
A
#
# COMPACT_ATOMS: atom_id res chain seq x y z
N GLN A 1 -16.16 7.30 -14.32
CA GLN A 1 -16.78 6.05 -14.80
C GLN A 1 -15.85 5.37 -15.81
N GLU A 2 -15.40 6.08 -16.84
CA GLU A 2 -14.49 5.57 -17.89
C GLU A 2 -13.17 4.94 -17.41
N THR A 3 -12.59 5.41 -16.31
CA THR A 3 -11.28 4.91 -15.80
C THR A 3 -11.39 3.79 -14.75
N PHE A 4 -12.60 3.42 -14.33
CA PHE A 4 -12.82 2.39 -13.30
C PHE A 4 -13.99 1.45 -13.63
N GLU A 5 -15.19 2.01 -13.79
CA GLU A 5 -16.40 1.21 -14.02
C GLU A 5 -16.36 0.49 -15.36
N GLU A 6 -15.86 1.15 -16.39
CA GLU A 6 -15.81 0.61 -17.75
C GLU A 6 -14.56 -0.24 -18.01
N VAL A 7 -13.53 -0.09 -17.17
CA VAL A 7 -12.28 -0.88 -17.25
C VAL A 7 -12.43 -2.21 -16.52
N PHE A 8 -12.88 -2.21 -15.26
CA PHE A 8 -12.93 -3.41 -14.42
C PHE A 8 -14.28 -4.13 -14.53
N THR A 9 -14.63 -4.55 -15.75
CA THR A 9 -15.97 -5.09 -16.11
C THR A 9 -16.05 -6.62 -16.24
N ALA A 10 -14.91 -7.32 -16.13
CA ALA A 10 -14.87 -8.77 -16.22
C ALA A 10 -15.84 -9.43 -15.20
N PRO A 11 -16.54 -10.52 -15.53
CA PRO A 11 -17.60 -11.08 -14.67
C PRO A 11 -17.18 -11.32 -13.22
N GLY A 12 -15.96 -11.82 -13.00
CA GLY A 12 -15.41 -12.06 -11.66
C GLY A 12 -15.06 -10.79 -10.87
N LEU A 13 -15.05 -9.60 -11.49
CA LEU A 13 -14.71 -8.32 -10.86
C LEU A 13 -15.93 -7.43 -10.57
N ARG A 14 -17.09 -7.74 -11.16
CA ARG A 14 -18.29 -6.88 -11.07
C ARG A 14 -18.79 -6.73 -9.64
N GLU A 15 -18.81 -7.84 -8.90
CA GLU A 15 -19.31 -7.90 -7.51
C GLU A 15 -18.19 -7.82 -6.47
N LEU A 16 -16.91 -7.75 -6.89
CA LEU A 16 -15.81 -7.69 -5.94
C LEU A 16 -15.69 -6.30 -5.33
N PRO A 17 -15.65 -6.18 -3.99
CA PRO A 17 -15.48 -4.89 -3.33
C PRO A 17 -14.05 -4.36 -3.50
N TRP A 18 -13.95 -3.07 -3.82
CA TRP A 18 -12.71 -2.30 -3.91
C TRP A 18 -12.57 -1.41 -2.69
N PHE A 19 -11.58 -1.69 -1.85
CA PHE A 19 -11.23 -0.85 -0.71
C PHE A 19 -10.14 0.12 -1.13
N VAL A 20 -10.48 1.40 -1.21
CA VAL A 20 -9.66 2.44 -1.87
C VAL A 20 -8.95 3.33 -0.85
N LEU A 21 -7.81 3.86 -1.24
CA LEU A 21 -7.09 4.95 -0.57
C LEU A 21 -6.62 5.96 -1.62
N ALA A 22 -6.36 7.20 -1.21
CA ALA A 22 -5.91 8.26 -2.10
C ALA A 22 -4.39 8.33 -2.19
N GLY A 23 -3.89 8.62 -3.39
CA GLY A 23 -2.51 9.01 -3.68
C GLY A 23 -2.34 10.51 -3.90
N ASN A 24 -1.14 10.91 -4.30
CA ASN A 24 -0.79 12.32 -4.50
C ASN A 24 -1.60 12.99 -5.62
N HIS A 25 -1.83 12.29 -6.74
CA HIS A 25 -2.66 12.81 -7.84
C HIS A 25 -4.14 12.97 -7.45
N ASP A 26 -4.66 12.09 -6.60
CA ASP A 26 -6.03 12.23 -6.09
C ASP A 26 -6.19 13.50 -5.24
N HIS A 27 -5.18 13.83 -4.43
CA HIS A 27 -5.09 15.05 -3.63
C HIS A 27 -4.77 16.31 -4.43
N ALA A 28 -4.27 16.18 -5.66
CA ALA A 28 -4.22 17.28 -6.62
C ALA A 28 -5.61 17.58 -7.20
N GLY A 29 -6.52 16.60 -7.16
CA GLY A 29 -7.93 16.74 -7.51
C GLY A 29 -8.84 16.91 -6.28
N ASN A 30 -9.96 16.19 -6.27
CA ASN A 30 -10.95 16.25 -5.19
C ASN A 30 -11.20 14.87 -4.55
N VAL A 31 -10.44 14.55 -3.50
CA VAL A 31 -10.61 13.29 -2.75
C VAL A 31 -11.98 13.19 -2.09
N THR A 32 -12.62 14.30 -1.69
CA THR A 32 -13.96 14.23 -1.09
C THR A 32 -15.02 13.75 -2.08
N ALA A 33 -14.85 14.01 -3.38
CA ALA A 33 -15.69 13.42 -4.42
C ALA A 33 -15.49 11.91 -4.52
N GLN A 34 -14.25 11.41 -4.37
CA GLN A 34 -13.98 9.97 -4.35
C GLN A 34 -14.54 9.28 -3.11
N LEU A 35 -14.52 9.94 -1.95
CA LEU A 35 -15.21 9.46 -0.74
C LEU A 35 -16.73 9.36 -1.00
N ALA A 36 -17.32 10.44 -1.52
CA ALA A 36 -18.75 10.52 -1.82
C ALA A 36 -19.20 9.49 -2.88
N TYR A 37 -18.30 9.10 -3.79
CA TYR A 37 -18.57 8.07 -4.80
C TYR A 37 -18.90 6.69 -4.19
N SER A 38 -18.55 6.45 -2.92
CA SER A 38 -18.98 5.26 -2.17
C SER A 38 -20.50 5.15 -2.02
N HIS A 39 -21.24 6.26 -2.15
CA HIS A 39 -22.70 6.27 -2.15
C HIS A 39 -23.30 6.03 -3.54
N HIS A 40 -22.46 6.05 -4.58
CA HIS A 40 -22.89 5.86 -5.97
C HIS A 40 -22.60 4.45 -6.48
N SER A 41 -21.43 3.89 -6.15
CA SER A 41 -21.01 2.56 -6.62
C SER A 41 -20.91 1.57 -5.45
N PRO A 42 -21.69 0.46 -5.46
CA PRO A 42 -21.74 -0.48 -4.33
C PRO A 42 -20.43 -1.26 -4.13
N ARG A 43 -19.58 -1.33 -5.17
CA ARG A 43 -18.27 -1.97 -5.12
C ARG A 43 -17.14 -1.00 -4.77
N TRP A 44 -17.42 0.30 -4.66
CA TRP A 44 -16.43 1.31 -4.28
C TRP A 44 -16.54 1.61 -2.78
N HIS A 45 -15.54 1.17 -2.01
CA HIS A 45 -15.48 1.38 -0.57
C HIS A 45 -14.34 2.34 -0.24
N PHE A 46 -14.68 3.62 -0.14
CA PHE A 46 -13.78 4.65 0.36
C PHE A 46 -14.49 5.49 1.44
N PRO A 47 -14.68 4.94 2.66
CA PRO A 47 -15.55 5.55 3.67
C PRO A 47 -14.91 6.74 4.40
N HIS A 48 -13.58 6.82 4.40
CA HIS A 48 -12.81 7.86 5.06
C HIS A 48 -11.37 7.88 4.49
N TYR A 49 -10.63 8.97 4.66
CA TYR A 49 -9.23 9.08 4.23
C TYR A 49 -8.34 7.95 4.77
N TYR A 50 -8.57 7.55 6.02
CA TYR A 50 -7.93 6.42 6.66
C TYR A 50 -8.96 5.62 7.46
N TYR A 51 -8.89 4.30 7.41
CA TYR A 51 -9.89 3.41 8.00
C TYR A 51 -9.31 2.02 8.28
N SER A 52 -10.07 1.20 9.00
CA SER A 52 -9.66 -0.15 9.39
C SER A 52 -10.68 -1.15 8.89
N LEU A 53 -10.19 -2.26 8.33
CA LEU A 53 -10.99 -3.44 8.02
C LEU A 53 -10.54 -4.58 8.93
N ARG A 54 -11.51 -5.32 9.45
CA ARG A 54 -11.27 -6.58 10.15
C ARG A 54 -11.67 -7.72 9.22
N LEU A 55 -10.78 -8.67 9.04
CA LEU A 55 -10.95 -9.82 8.17
C LEU A 55 -10.99 -11.08 9.04
N SER A 56 -11.92 -11.98 8.76
CA SER A 56 -11.92 -13.33 9.34
C SER A 56 -11.14 -14.26 8.43
N LEU A 57 -10.24 -15.08 8.98
CA LEU A 57 -9.52 -16.08 8.20
C LEU A 57 -10.42 -17.32 8.02
N PRO A 58 -10.83 -17.66 6.78
CA PRO A 58 -11.75 -18.76 6.53
C PRO A 58 -11.24 -20.08 7.13
N GLY A 59 -12.14 -20.84 7.75
CA GLY A 59 -11.81 -22.12 8.39
C GLY A 59 -11.09 -22.00 9.73
N THR A 60 -11.00 -20.80 10.32
CA THR A 60 -10.37 -20.58 11.63
C THR A 60 -11.15 -19.56 12.47
N ASN A 61 -10.84 -19.48 13.77
CA ASN A 61 -11.32 -18.39 14.65
C ASN A 61 -10.37 -17.17 14.68
N ALA A 62 -9.36 -17.15 13.82
CA ALA A 62 -8.36 -16.09 13.78
C ALA A 62 -8.82 -14.91 12.91
N SER A 63 -8.45 -13.70 13.31
CA SER A 63 -8.67 -12.48 12.52
C SER A 63 -7.39 -11.88 11.98
N ALA A 64 -7.51 -11.16 10.88
CA ALA A 64 -6.51 -10.26 10.35
C ALA A 64 -7.07 -8.82 10.32
N ARG A 65 -6.17 -7.84 10.23
CA ARG A 65 -6.55 -6.42 10.12
C ARG A 65 -5.84 -5.77 8.95
N LEU A 66 -6.57 -4.98 8.18
CA LEU A 66 -6.01 -4.02 7.24
C LEU A 66 -6.23 -2.61 7.78
N LEU A 67 -5.14 -1.87 7.97
CA LEU A 67 -5.14 -0.47 8.38
C LEU A 67 -4.76 0.38 7.17
N VAL A 68 -5.73 1.11 6.64
CA VAL A 68 -5.56 1.95 5.46
C VAL A 68 -5.25 3.37 5.90
N LEU A 69 -4.19 3.95 5.36
CA LEU A 69 -3.68 5.28 5.66
C LEU A 69 -3.79 6.20 4.45
N ASP A 70 -3.93 7.49 4.74
CA ASP A 70 -3.68 8.55 3.77
C ASP A 70 -2.29 9.13 4.02
N THR A 71 -1.33 8.70 3.20
CA THR A 71 0.07 9.10 3.36
C THR A 71 0.33 10.53 2.90
N VAL A 72 -0.55 11.10 2.06
CA VAL A 72 -0.45 12.51 1.63
C VAL A 72 -0.86 13.44 2.77
N LEU A 73 -1.93 13.12 3.50
CA LEU A 73 -2.29 13.85 4.72
C LEU A 73 -1.25 13.71 5.82
N LEU A 74 -0.52 12.59 5.89
CA LEU A 74 0.56 12.39 6.87
C LEU A 74 1.85 13.13 6.52
N CYS A 75 2.23 13.15 5.24
CA CYS A 75 3.59 13.54 4.82
C CYS A 75 3.65 14.73 3.87
N GLY A 76 2.52 15.20 3.33
CA GLY A 76 2.47 16.20 2.27
C GLY A 76 2.33 15.56 0.88
N GLY A 77 1.89 16.36 -0.09
CA GLY A 77 1.78 15.92 -1.49
C GLY A 77 3.09 16.08 -2.26
N THR A 78 3.22 15.32 -3.34
CA THR A 78 4.30 15.36 -4.32
C THR A 78 3.71 15.47 -5.72
N ASP A 79 4.46 16.02 -6.66
CA ASP A 79 4.18 15.89 -8.09
C ASP A 79 5.12 14.86 -8.71
N ASP A 80 4.63 14.12 -9.70
CA ASP A 80 5.44 13.11 -10.40
C ASP A 80 6.13 13.71 -11.64
N PHE A 81 5.83 14.97 -11.99
CA PHE A 81 6.14 15.55 -13.30
C PHE A 81 6.83 16.93 -13.27
N GLY A 82 7.23 17.48 -12.11
CA GLY A 82 8.12 18.66 -12.13
C GLY A 82 8.27 19.43 -10.82
N ALA A 83 9.52 19.45 -10.33
CA ALA A 83 10.08 20.19 -9.19
C ALA A 83 9.71 19.70 -7.77
N GLY A 84 8.74 18.80 -7.63
CA GLY A 84 8.37 18.20 -6.35
C GLY A 84 9.30 17.06 -5.92
N GLY A 85 10.33 17.39 -5.14
CA GLY A 85 11.10 16.38 -4.40
C GLY A 85 10.26 15.59 -3.39
N ALA A 86 10.92 14.88 -2.47
CA ALA A 86 10.25 14.15 -1.40
C ALA A 86 9.20 15.00 -0.65
N PRO A 87 8.12 14.40 -0.11
CA PRO A 87 7.07 15.15 0.58
C PRO A 87 7.62 16.13 1.63
N GLY A 88 7.27 17.41 1.51
CA GLY A 88 7.80 18.50 2.35
C GLY A 88 7.19 18.62 3.75
N GLY A 89 6.26 17.75 4.11
CA GLY A 89 5.50 17.79 5.36
C GLY A 89 3.99 17.96 5.15
N PRO A 90 3.16 17.59 6.15
CA PRO A 90 1.71 17.66 6.02
C PRO A 90 1.20 19.10 5.93
N ARG A 91 0.17 19.33 5.09
CA ARG A 91 -0.51 20.63 5.00
C ARG A 91 -1.18 21.02 6.32
N ASP A 92 -1.68 20.05 7.07
CA ASP A 92 -2.26 20.21 8.40
C ASP A 92 -1.59 19.25 9.39
N ALA A 93 -0.72 19.80 10.24
CA ALA A 93 0.01 19.04 11.24
C ALA A 93 -0.91 18.42 12.32
N GLY A 94 -2.03 19.07 12.64
CA GLY A 94 -3.02 18.57 13.60
C GLY A 94 -3.75 17.34 13.05
N ALA A 95 -4.19 17.40 11.79
CA ALA A 95 -4.80 16.27 11.10
C ALA A 95 -3.81 15.09 10.94
N ALA A 96 -2.56 15.37 10.58
CA ALA A 96 -1.52 14.35 10.50
C ALA A 96 -1.26 13.68 11.86
N ALA A 97 -1.17 14.47 12.94
CA ALA A 97 -1.01 13.95 14.30
C ALA A 97 -2.21 13.10 14.75
N ALA A 98 -3.44 13.50 14.40
CA ALA A 98 -4.65 12.75 14.69
C ALA A 98 -4.66 11.38 13.98
N GLN A 99 -4.28 11.33 12.70
CA GLN A 99 -4.16 10.08 11.95
C GLN A 99 -3.08 9.16 12.56
N LEU A 100 -1.92 9.71 12.94
CA LEU A 100 -0.85 8.93 13.57
C LEU A 100 -1.26 8.40 14.96
N ALA A 101 -1.98 9.19 15.75
CA ALA A 101 -2.54 8.75 17.03
C ALA A 101 -3.58 7.64 16.85
N TRP A 102 -4.48 7.79 15.87
CA TRP A 102 -5.44 6.78 15.48
C TRP A 102 -4.74 5.46 15.10
N LEU A 103 -3.70 5.52 14.26
CA LEU A 103 -2.93 4.35 13.85
C LEU A 103 -2.32 3.63 15.05
N ARG A 104 -1.68 4.37 15.97
CA ARG A 104 -1.12 3.80 17.21
C ARG A 104 -2.17 3.06 18.02
N GLY A 105 -3.36 3.63 18.18
CA GLY A 105 -4.48 3.00 18.86
C GLY A 105 -4.96 1.72 18.17
N ARG A 106 -5.08 1.75 16.83
CA ARG A 106 -5.52 0.59 16.04
C ARG A 106 -4.50 -0.55 16.02
N LEU A 107 -3.20 -0.24 15.97
CA LEU A 107 -2.13 -1.23 16.09
C LEU A 107 -2.12 -1.90 17.48
N ALA A 108 -2.26 -1.12 18.55
CA ALA A 108 -2.36 -1.66 19.90
C ALA A 108 -3.60 -2.57 20.09
N ALA A 109 -4.73 -2.15 19.51
CA ALA A 109 -5.96 -2.95 19.51
C ALA A 109 -5.89 -4.20 18.62
N ALA A 110 -4.89 -4.33 17.75
CA ALA A 110 -4.69 -5.47 16.85
C ALA A 110 -3.71 -6.51 17.42
N ARG A 111 -3.34 -6.43 18.70
CA ARG A 111 -2.34 -7.33 19.32
C ARG A 111 -2.65 -8.84 19.22
N HIS A 112 -3.93 -9.19 19.08
CA HIS A 112 -4.39 -10.57 18.96
C HIS A 112 -4.75 -10.99 17.53
N ASP A 113 -4.66 -10.06 16.57
CA ASP A 113 -4.86 -10.40 15.16
C ASP A 113 -3.65 -11.19 14.64
N ARG A 114 -3.92 -12.30 13.97
CA ARG A 114 -2.93 -13.21 13.40
C ARG A 114 -2.03 -12.53 12.38
N TYR A 115 -2.63 -11.63 11.59
CA TYR A 115 -1.94 -10.75 10.66
C TYR A 115 -2.40 -9.31 10.83
N VAL A 116 -1.46 -8.38 10.68
CA VAL A 116 -1.77 -6.96 10.56
C VAL A 116 -1.08 -6.46 9.30
N LEU A 117 -1.87 -5.88 8.42
CA LEU A 117 -1.45 -5.22 7.20
C LEU A 117 -1.68 -3.73 7.37
N VAL A 118 -0.75 -2.93 6.87
CA VAL A 118 -0.92 -1.48 6.77
C VAL A 118 -0.78 -1.10 5.30
N ALA A 119 -1.67 -0.27 4.78
CA ALA A 119 -1.63 0.20 3.40
C ALA A 119 -1.58 1.72 3.34
N GLY A 120 -0.84 2.26 2.37
CA GLY A 120 -0.74 3.68 2.08
C GLY A 120 -0.20 3.89 0.68
N HIS A 121 -0.31 5.10 0.11
CA HIS A 121 0.16 5.33 -1.25
C HIS A 121 1.69 5.33 -1.32
N TYR A 122 2.35 6.11 -0.46
CA TYR A 122 3.80 6.30 -0.48
C TYR A 122 4.58 5.12 0.12
N PRO A 123 5.77 4.79 -0.43
CA PRO A 123 6.63 3.74 0.10
C PRO A 123 7.34 4.17 1.39
N VAL A 124 7.40 3.26 2.37
CA VAL A 124 8.41 3.36 3.44
C VAL A 124 9.79 3.11 2.84
N TRP A 125 9.93 2.01 2.09
CA TRP A 125 11.13 1.66 1.36
C TRP A 125 10.80 1.40 -0.10
N SER A 126 11.65 1.92 -0.98
CA SER A 126 11.66 1.63 -2.40
C SER A 126 13.05 1.96 -2.92
N VAL A 127 13.49 1.25 -3.94
CA VAL A 127 14.76 1.55 -4.63
C VAL A 127 14.59 2.43 -5.86
N ALA A 128 13.36 2.78 -6.24
CA ALA A 128 13.05 3.27 -7.59
C ALA A 128 13.09 4.79 -7.74
N GLU A 129 12.26 5.39 -8.59
CA GLU A 129 12.30 6.80 -8.98
C GLU A 129 12.01 7.77 -7.82
N HIS A 130 11.08 7.46 -6.92
CA HIS A 130 10.80 8.28 -5.74
C HIS A 130 11.59 7.81 -4.51
N GLY A 131 11.76 6.49 -4.35
CA GLY A 131 12.56 5.91 -3.28
C GLY A 131 11.90 6.00 -1.90
N PRO A 132 12.69 5.93 -0.80
CA PRO A 132 12.14 5.93 0.56
C PRO A 132 11.48 7.27 0.92
N THR A 133 10.25 7.23 1.43
CA THR A 133 9.60 8.44 1.96
C THR A 133 10.09 8.74 3.37
N ALA A 134 10.97 9.72 3.53
CA ALA A 134 11.63 10.07 4.80
C ALA A 134 10.64 10.22 5.98
N CYS A 135 9.51 10.91 5.76
CA CYS A 135 8.43 11.04 6.74
C CYS A 135 7.92 9.68 7.24
N LEU A 136 7.69 8.71 6.36
CA LEU A 136 7.23 7.37 6.73
C LEU A 136 8.35 6.52 7.37
N VAL A 137 9.59 6.67 6.92
CA VAL A 137 10.75 6.04 7.57
C VAL A 137 10.90 6.52 9.02
N GLN A 138 10.60 7.78 9.30
CA GLN A 138 10.68 8.35 10.64
C GLN A 138 9.45 8.02 11.50
N LEU A 139 8.23 8.16 10.97
CA LEU A 139 7.00 8.09 11.76
C LEU A 139 6.35 6.71 11.76
N LEU A 140 6.33 6.03 10.59
CA LEU A 140 5.59 4.79 10.40
C LEU A 140 6.45 3.56 10.66
N ARG A 141 7.65 3.47 10.08
CA ARG A 141 8.54 2.31 10.22
C ARG A 141 8.75 1.86 11.68
N PRO A 142 9.01 2.75 12.66
CA PRO A 142 9.16 2.32 14.05
C PRO A 142 7.89 1.67 14.62
N LEU A 143 6.71 2.12 14.20
CA LEU A 143 5.43 1.53 14.60
C LEU A 143 5.23 0.15 13.97
N LEU A 144 5.54 0.02 12.67
CA LEU A 144 5.45 -1.27 11.97
C LEU A 144 6.28 -2.34 12.68
N ARG A 145 7.54 -2.01 13.01
CA ARG A 145 8.44 -2.92 13.74
C ARG A 145 7.97 -3.19 15.17
N ARG A 146 7.63 -2.15 15.93
CA ARG A 146 7.19 -2.28 17.33
C ARG A 146 5.97 -3.18 17.47
N TYR A 147 5.00 -3.06 16.56
CA TYR A 147 3.77 -3.85 16.60
C TYR A 147 3.85 -5.12 15.75
N ARG A 148 5.02 -5.48 15.20
CA ARG A 148 5.23 -6.67 14.36
C ARG A 148 4.18 -6.74 13.24
N VAL A 149 4.02 -5.65 12.50
CA VAL A 149 3.12 -5.63 11.33
C VAL A 149 3.63 -6.64 10.31
N THR A 150 2.73 -7.45 9.75
CA THR A 150 3.07 -8.50 8.79
C THR A 150 3.62 -7.90 7.50
N ALA A 151 2.90 -6.94 6.92
CA ALA A 151 3.36 -6.22 5.74
C ALA A 151 2.84 -4.78 5.67
N TYR A 152 3.64 -3.90 5.08
CA TYR A 152 3.23 -2.61 4.55
C TYR A 152 3.01 -2.71 3.04
N LEU A 153 1.87 -2.25 2.56
CA LEU A 153 1.44 -2.31 1.16
C LEU A 153 1.43 -0.88 0.60
N CYS A 154 2.07 -0.65 -0.54
CA CYS A 154 2.07 0.66 -1.18
C CYS A 154 2.21 0.60 -2.69
N GLY A 155 2.16 1.77 -3.32
CA GLY A 155 2.44 1.99 -4.74
C GLY A 155 3.39 3.16 -4.89
N HIS A 156 2.92 4.20 -5.60
CA HIS A 156 3.64 5.43 -5.96
C HIS A 156 4.78 5.19 -6.95
N ASP A 157 5.78 4.38 -6.59
CA ASP A 157 6.77 3.93 -7.56
C ASP A 157 6.15 2.93 -8.55
N HIS A 158 6.31 3.21 -9.83
CA HIS A 158 5.65 2.54 -10.95
C HIS A 158 6.33 1.22 -11.33
N ASN A 159 6.49 0.32 -10.37
CA ASN A 159 7.08 -1.00 -10.54
C ASN A 159 6.60 -1.95 -9.43
N LEU A 160 7.15 -3.17 -9.42
CA LEU A 160 6.86 -4.19 -8.41
C LEU A 160 8.11 -4.47 -7.57
N GLN A 161 7.97 -4.42 -6.26
CA GLN A 161 9.08 -4.71 -5.34
C GLN A 161 8.62 -5.49 -4.12
N PHE A 162 9.49 -6.37 -3.65
CA PHE A 162 9.42 -6.91 -2.29
C PHE A 162 10.70 -6.58 -1.55
N LEU A 163 10.56 -5.89 -0.42
CA LEU A 163 11.63 -5.68 0.54
C LEU A 163 11.25 -6.28 1.88
N GLU A 164 12.24 -6.64 2.69
CA GLU A 164 12.03 -7.13 4.05
C GLU A 164 13.05 -6.49 4.99
N GLU A 165 12.54 -5.90 6.08
CA GLU A 165 13.39 -5.32 7.12
C GLU A 165 12.75 -5.49 8.50
N GLY A 166 13.54 -5.98 9.47
CA GLY A 166 13.08 -6.12 10.86
C GLY A 166 11.86 -7.03 11.05
N GLY A 167 11.68 -8.03 10.18
CA GLY A 167 10.54 -8.94 10.19
C GLY A 167 9.25 -8.38 9.59
N VAL A 168 9.31 -7.21 8.93
CA VAL A 168 8.18 -6.59 8.22
C VAL A 168 8.42 -6.72 6.71
N GLY A 169 7.43 -7.22 5.98
CA GLY A 169 7.43 -7.19 4.52
C GLY A 169 6.99 -5.83 3.98
N TYR A 170 7.63 -5.33 2.94
CA TYR A 170 7.26 -4.12 2.21
C TYR A 170 6.93 -4.51 0.78
N VAL A 171 5.65 -4.40 0.42
CA VAL A 171 5.09 -4.80 -0.87
C VAL A 171 4.78 -3.54 -1.66
N VAL A 172 5.61 -3.24 -2.67
CA VAL A 172 5.38 -2.15 -3.61
C VAL A 172 4.69 -2.73 -4.84
N SER A 173 3.48 -2.26 -5.14
CA SER A 173 2.64 -2.69 -6.26
C SER A 173 2.06 -1.47 -6.98
N GLY A 174 2.92 -0.66 -7.61
CA GLY A 174 2.53 0.55 -8.35
C GLY A 174 2.42 0.37 -9.87
N ALA A 175 2.53 -0.86 -10.38
CA ALA A 175 2.60 -1.19 -11.80
C ALA A 175 1.24 -1.40 -12.49
N GLY A 176 0.18 -0.74 -12.01
CA GLY A 176 -1.17 -0.92 -12.54
C GLY A 176 -1.46 -0.18 -13.86
N ASN A 177 -0.61 0.80 -14.21
CA ASN A 177 -0.78 1.63 -15.40
C ASN A 177 0.57 2.00 -16.06
N PHE A 178 1.58 2.32 -15.26
CA PHE A 178 2.92 2.67 -15.74
C PHE A 178 3.96 1.66 -15.25
N MET A 179 5.06 1.57 -15.99
CA MET A 179 6.24 0.75 -15.68
C MET A 179 7.51 1.59 -15.80
N GLU A 180 8.27 1.67 -14.71
CA GLU A 180 9.55 2.38 -14.61
C GLU A 180 10.65 1.43 -14.11
N ALA A 181 11.82 1.49 -14.77
CA ALA A 181 12.96 0.62 -14.48
C ALA A 181 13.96 1.22 -13.48
N SER A 182 13.74 2.48 -13.08
CA SER A 182 14.62 3.20 -12.17
C SER A 182 14.93 2.39 -10.91
N GLN A 183 16.21 2.41 -10.53
CA GLN A 183 16.71 1.93 -9.24
C GLN A 183 17.63 2.98 -8.60
N GLN A 184 17.39 4.27 -8.89
CA GLN A 184 18.29 5.35 -8.47
C GLN A 184 18.44 5.49 -6.95
N HIS A 185 17.48 4.96 -6.18
CA HIS A 185 17.49 4.94 -4.72
C HIS A 185 17.93 3.59 -4.12
N ALA A 186 18.57 2.69 -4.90
CA ALA A 186 19.07 1.42 -4.39
C ALA A 186 20.04 1.56 -3.20
N GLY A 187 20.79 2.66 -3.13
CA GLY A 187 21.68 2.97 -2.00
C GLY A 187 20.98 3.57 -0.77
N ALA A 188 19.68 3.87 -0.85
CA ALA A 188 18.91 4.53 0.22
C ALA A 188 18.04 3.57 1.04
N VAL A 189 18.05 2.27 0.72
CA VAL A 189 17.36 1.22 1.49
C VAL A 189 18.35 0.45 2.38
N PRO A 190 17.89 -0.21 3.46
CA PRO A 190 18.77 -1.05 4.28
C PRO A 190 19.49 -2.14 3.45
N PRO A 191 20.79 -2.36 3.64
CA PRO A 191 21.53 -3.37 2.88
C PRO A 191 20.88 -4.76 2.97
N GLY A 192 20.68 -5.40 1.82
CA GLY A 192 20.08 -6.74 1.72
C GLY A 192 18.57 -6.80 1.96
N SER A 193 17.88 -5.66 2.15
CA SER A 193 16.43 -5.66 2.33
C SER A 193 15.66 -5.91 1.04
N LEU A 194 16.16 -5.45 -0.11
CA LEU A 194 15.53 -5.71 -1.41
C LEU A 194 15.66 -7.20 -1.75
N ARG A 195 14.52 -7.88 -1.91
CA ARG A 195 14.44 -9.32 -2.22
C ARG A 195 13.92 -9.58 -3.64
N PHE A 196 13.14 -8.66 -4.18
CA PHE A 196 12.59 -8.72 -5.53
C PHE A 196 12.35 -7.32 -6.08
N PHE A 197 12.66 -7.13 -7.36
CA PHE A 197 12.37 -5.93 -8.15
C PHE A 197 11.96 -6.35 -9.56
N PHE A 198 10.92 -5.72 -10.10
CA PHE A 198 10.52 -5.86 -11.49
C PHE A 198 9.98 -4.53 -12.02
N GLY A 199 10.74 -3.92 -12.93
CA GLY A 199 10.47 -2.62 -13.54
C GLY A 199 10.67 -2.61 -15.06
N ALA A 200 10.48 -3.76 -15.74
CA ALA A 200 10.74 -3.87 -17.18
C ALA A 200 9.81 -2.93 -18.00
N PRO A 201 10.33 -1.92 -18.73
CA PRO A 201 9.49 -0.90 -19.40
C PRO A 201 8.60 -1.46 -20.51
N ALA A 202 9.00 -2.58 -21.13
CA ALA A 202 8.21 -3.25 -22.15
C ALA A 202 7.09 -4.16 -21.59
N SER A 203 7.04 -4.34 -20.26
CA SER A 203 6.00 -5.14 -19.62
C SER A 203 4.68 -4.37 -19.62
N PRO A 204 3.52 -5.06 -19.76
CA PRO A 204 2.21 -4.44 -19.58
C PRO A 204 1.88 -4.07 -18.12
N GLY A 205 2.83 -4.21 -17.19
CA GLY A 205 2.62 -3.98 -15.77
C GLY A 205 2.22 -5.23 -15.01
N GLY A 206 1.68 -5.05 -13.81
CA GLY A 206 1.35 -6.15 -12.92
C GLY A 206 0.82 -5.71 -11.56
N PHE A 207 0.59 -6.68 -10.70
CA PHE A 207 0.02 -6.46 -9.36
C PHE A 207 0.47 -7.54 -8.37
N ALA A 208 0.28 -7.27 -7.08
CA ALA A 208 0.45 -8.25 -6.02
C ALA A 208 -0.88 -8.91 -5.62
N HIS A 209 -0.90 -10.23 -5.55
CA HIS A 209 -1.98 -11.02 -4.96
C HIS A 209 -1.56 -11.49 -3.56
N LEU A 210 -2.38 -11.18 -2.55
CA LEU A 210 -2.12 -11.53 -1.15
C LEU A 210 -3.14 -12.59 -0.67
N ARG A 211 -2.64 -13.74 -0.23
CA ARG A 211 -3.44 -14.81 0.37
C ARG A 211 -3.10 -14.93 1.85
N LEU A 212 -4.11 -14.85 2.72
CA LEU A 212 -3.96 -15.08 4.15
C LEU A 212 -4.60 -16.42 4.54
N ASP A 213 -3.85 -17.30 5.20
CA ASP A 213 -4.37 -18.52 5.79
C ASP A 213 -3.79 -18.76 7.20
N ALA A 214 -4.11 -19.90 7.81
CA ALA A 214 -3.66 -20.22 9.17
C ALA A 214 -2.13 -20.25 9.34
N HIS A 215 -1.40 -20.51 8.25
CA HIS A 215 0.02 -20.81 8.24
C HIS A 215 0.88 -19.66 7.75
N ALA A 216 0.43 -18.89 6.76
CA ALA A 216 1.18 -17.76 6.23
C ALA A 216 0.32 -16.67 5.57
N ALA A 217 0.92 -15.49 5.45
CA ALA A 217 0.52 -14.47 4.49
C ALA A 217 1.40 -14.60 3.24
N THR A 218 0.85 -15.13 2.15
CA THR A 218 1.59 -15.34 0.89
C THR A 218 1.37 -14.17 -0.06
N VAL A 219 2.46 -13.50 -0.45
CA VAL A 219 2.49 -12.48 -1.50
C VAL A 219 2.92 -13.15 -2.81
N THR A 220 2.15 -12.99 -3.89
CA THR A 220 2.53 -13.40 -5.24
C THR A 220 2.47 -12.19 -6.16
N PHE A 221 3.60 -11.83 -6.76
CA PHE A 221 3.66 -10.81 -7.79
C PHE A 221 3.37 -11.43 -9.15
N LEU A 222 2.43 -10.82 -9.87
CA LEU A 222 1.93 -11.27 -11.16
C LEU A 222 2.18 -10.17 -12.18
N GLU A 223 2.75 -10.53 -13.32
CA GLU A 223 2.68 -9.69 -14.51
C GLU A 223 1.26 -9.75 -15.10
N ALA A 224 0.81 -8.70 -15.78
CA ALA A 224 -0.51 -8.67 -16.43
C ALA A 224 -0.69 -9.74 -17.52
N THR A 225 0.40 -10.39 -17.97
CA THR A 225 0.38 -11.57 -18.85
C THR A 225 -0.07 -12.87 -18.15
N GLY A 226 -0.21 -12.84 -16.81
CA GLY A 226 -0.47 -14.01 -15.97
C GLY A 226 0.80 -14.71 -15.48
N ARG A 227 1.98 -14.26 -15.89
CA ARG A 227 3.26 -14.81 -15.42
C ARG A 227 3.46 -14.50 -13.93
N VAL A 228 3.76 -15.53 -13.14
CA VAL A 228 4.22 -15.37 -11.76
C VAL A 228 5.67 -14.89 -11.79
N LEU A 229 5.92 -13.71 -11.24
CA LEU A 229 7.24 -13.08 -11.20
C LEU A 229 8.01 -13.45 -9.92
N TYR A 230 7.31 -13.45 -8.79
CA TYR A 230 7.90 -13.71 -7.48
C TYR A 230 6.83 -14.18 -6.49
N ARG A 231 7.24 -15.00 -5.52
CA ARG A 231 6.36 -15.44 -4.42
C ARG A 231 7.16 -15.51 -3.13
N VAL A 232 6.55 -15.02 -2.05
CA VAL A 232 7.12 -15.07 -0.70
C VAL A 232 6.01 -15.33 0.32
N ALA A 233 6.35 -16.06 1.39
CA ALA A 233 5.47 -16.34 2.50
C ALA A 233 5.98 -15.63 3.76
N LEU A 234 5.13 -14.81 4.35
CA LEU A 234 5.39 -14.12 5.62
C LEU A 234 4.74 -14.91 6.75
N PRO A 235 5.48 -15.22 7.83
CA PRO A 235 4.93 -15.95 8.95
C PRO A 235 3.87 -15.12 9.70
N PRO A 236 2.97 -15.77 10.44
CA PRO A 236 2.07 -15.10 11.37
C PRO A 236 2.84 -14.40 12.50
N ARG A 237 2.18 -13.44 13.17
CA ARG A 237 2.73 -12.67 14.29
C ARG A 237 2.89 -13.50 15.56
#